data_AF-A0A1H9C0D2-F1
#
_entry.id   AF-A0A1H9C0D2-F1
#
_cell.length_a   1.000
_cell.length_b   1.000
_cell.length_c   1.000
_cell.angle_alpha   90.00
_cell.angle_beta   90.00
_cell.angle_gamma   90.00
#
_symmetry.space_group_name_H-M   'P 1'
#
loop_
_entity.id
_entity.type
_entity.pdbx_description
1 polymer ?
#
loop_
_entity_poly.entity_id
_entity_poly.type
_entity_poly.pdbx_seq_one_letter_code
_entity_poly.pdbx_strand_id
1 'polypeptide(L)'
;MAWLQLRVHTRHPEFAEEVLLAHEAAAVSFIDAVDNPVLEPAPGETPLWQDTVTLGLFAEATDLSTVQASLRELLPDGAELRYSSELIEDQDWVRVWLKDCPPLQFGARLWVVPHEKAGEVNQEQAVLLRLDPGLAFGTGTHPTTALCLQYLAELHEAGELQGKTVLDYGCGSGVLAIAALLLGAERAVCVDIDPQALLATRENAAANGVAERLSVMLPEDYQPLASDVIIANILANPLIRLAREISSAAHSGSRLVLAGLLDRQADEVRNAYASWFDFDEDVSQEGWTRLSGRCRVPALIAYRRIGKLLCTAGQPRTEHFAMLRDAGVQAVINLAVPSSPNYLPDEAMRWRALGVDYHALPVPWDAPQAAHLEEFIRVMEAWRERCVLVHCALNKRASVFVYLYRVLVLAVPREIAAQDLYAIWTPNAAWQRLIDEQLAAASIS
;
A
#
# COMPACT_ATOMS: atom_id res chain seq x y z
N MET A 1 5.64 -8.34 -26.70
CA MET A 1 5.24 -9.75 -26.54
C MET A 1 3.77 -9.87 -26.92
N ALA A 2 3.40 -10.82 -27.78
CA ALA A 2 2.00 -11.02 -28.13
C ALA A 2 1.23 -11.58 -26.93
N TRP A 3 -0.04 -11.25 -26.82
CA TRP A 3 -0.94 -11.72 -25.77
C TRP A 3 -2.07 -12.54 -26.39
N LEU A 4 -2.48 -13.58 -25.69
CA LEU A 4 -3.70 -14.31 -26.03
C LEU A 4 -4.87 -13.68 -25.29
N GLN A 5 -5.83 -13.11 -26.01
CA GLN A 5 -7.06 -12.61 -25.42
C GLN A 5 -8.16 -13.65 -25.56
N LEU A 6 -8.73 -14.09 -24.44
CA LEU A 6 -9.92 -14.94 -24.40
C LEU A 6 -11.14 -14.11 -24.03
N ARG A 7 -12.12 -14.05 -24.91
CA ARG A 7 -13.44 -13.45 -24.67
C ARG A 7 -14.40 -14.52 -24.23
N VAL A 8 -15.08 -14.33 -23.10
CA VAL A 8 -16.05 -15.27 -22.54
C VAL A 8 -17.40 -14.58 -22.44
N HIS A 9 -18.35 -15.01 -23.26
CA HIS A 9 -19.74 -14.62 -23.20
C HIS A 9 -20.48 -15.59 -22.28
N THR A 10 -20.99 -15.07 -21.17
CA THR A 10 -21.74 -15.85 -20.20
C THR A 10 -22.69 -14.93 -19.43
N ARG A 11 -23.78 -15.51 -18.91
CA ARG A 11 -24.68 -14.83 -17.97
C ARG A 11 -24.12 -14.78 -16.53
N HIS A 12 -22.94 -15.37 -16.34
CA HIS A 12 -22.25 -15.51 -15.06
C HIS A 12 -20.83 -14.93 -15.14
N PRO A 13 -20.67 -13.62 -15.41
CA PRO A 13 -19.36 -12.99 -15.59
C PRO A 13 -18.45 -13.13 -14.37
N GLU A 14 -19.02 -13.18 -13.16
CA GLU A 14 -18.30 -13.40 -11.90
C GLU A 14 -17.59 -14.76 -11.85
N PHE A 15 -18.24 -15.82 -12.34
CA PHE A 15 -17.63 -17.16 -12.41
C PHE A 15 -16.58 -17.24 -13.52
N ALA A 16 -16.81 -16.55 -14.65
CA ALA A 16 -15.80 -16.46 -15.70
C ALA A 16 -14.54 -15.75 -15.19
N GLU A 17 -14.68 -14.64 -14.46
CA GLU A 17 -13.55 -13.93 -13.85
C GLU A 17 -12.74 -14.84 -12.92
N GLU A 18 -13.39 -15.55 -12.00
CA GLU A 18 -12.72 -16.48 -11.09
C GLU A 18 -11.95 -17.57 -11.84
N VAL A 19 -12.54 -18.17 -12.88
CA VAL A 19 -11.89 -19.21 -13.67
C VAL A 19 -10.70 -18.66 -14.46
N LEU A 20 -10.82 -17.46 -15.04
CA LEU A 20 -9.73 -16.82 -15.79
C LEU A 20 -8.56 -16.48 -14.86
N LEU A 21 -8.82 -15.91 -13.68
CA LEU A 21 -7.81 -15.61 -12.66
C LEU A 21 -7.14 -16.89 -12.13
N ALA A 22 -7.91 -17.96 -11.92
CA ALA A 22 -7.38 -19.25 -11.49
C ALA A 22 -6.42 -19.89 -12.51
N HIS A 23 -6.48 -19.46 -13.78
CA HIS A 23 -5.60 -19.91 -14.86
C HIS A 23 -4.52 -18.89 -15.22
N GLU A 24 -4.16 -18.02 -14.28
CA GLU A 24 -3.06 -17.06 -14.42
C GLU A 24 -3.30 -16.02 -15.54
N ALA A 25 -4.55 -15.60 -15.75
CA ALA A 25 -4.82 -14.42 -16.56
C ALA A 25 -4.07 -13.21 -15.97
N ALA A 26 -3.26 -12.54 -16.79
CA ALA A 26 -2.50 -11.35 -16.42
C ALA A 26 -3.42 -10.17 -16.11
N ALA A 27 -4.59 -10.11 -16.75
CA ALA A 27 -5.66 -9.18 -16.44
C ALA A 27 -7.02 -9.77 -16.83
N VAL A 28 -8.06 -9.37 -16.11
CA VAL A 28 -9.46 -9.65 -16.44
C VAL A 28 -10.25 -8.34 -16.49
N SER A 29 -11.03 -8.14 -17.54
CA SER A 29 -11.86 -6.94 -17.77
C SER A 29 -13.26 -7.33 -18.23
N PHE A 30 -14.24 -6.44 -18.07
CA PHE A 30 -15.61 -6.65 -18.54
C PHE A 30 -15.98 -5.62 -19.61
N ILE A 31 -16.65 -6.05 -20.68
CA ILE A 31 -17.24 -5.16 -21.70
C ILE A 31 -18.69 -5.55 -21.99
N ASP A 32 -19.50 -4.59 -22.42
CA ASP A 32 -20.85 -4.84 -22.92
C ASP A 32 -20.76 -5.56 -24.28
N ALA A 33 -21.54 -6.62 -24.48
CA ALA A 33 -21.52 -7.41 -25.72
C ALA A 33 -22.12 -6.67 -26.93
N VAL A 34 -22.91 -5.62 -26.70
CA VAL A 34 -23.58 -4.85 -27.76
C VAL A 34 -23.48 -3.37 -27.41
N ASP A 35 -22.61 -2.65 -28.11
CA ASP A 35 -22.33 -1.21 -27.99
C ASP A 35 -23.60 -0.33 -28.10
N ASN A 36 -24.46 -0.34 -27.08
CA ASN A 36 -25.80 0.24 -27.11
C ASN A 36 -26.15 0.84 -25.73
N PRO A 37 -26.36 2.16 -25.60
CA PRO A 37 -26.68 2.78 -24.32
C PRO A 37 -28.09 2.40 -23.86
N VAL A 38 -28.23 1.81 -22.67
CA VAL A 38 -29.53 1.55 -22.05
C VAL A 38 -29.89 2.69 -21.09
N LEU A 39 -31.05 3.29 -21.34
CA LEU A 39 -31.68 4.32 -20.50
C LEU A 39 -32.07 3.77 -19.11
N GLU A 40 -31.96 4.60 -18.08
CA GLU A 40 -32.12 4.27 -16.65
C GLU A 40 -33.38 3.43 -16.33
N PRO A 41 -33.25 2.34 -15.54
CA PRO A 41 -34.39 1.62 -15.00
C PRO A 41 -34.96 2.28 -13.73
N ALA A 42 -36.15 1.86 -13.33
CA ALA A 42 -36.87 2.43 -12.20
C ALA A 42 -36.16 2.13 -10.85
N PRO A 43 -36.37 2.97 -9.81
CA PRO A 43 -35.73 2.78 -8.50
C PRO A 43 -36.05 1.40 -7.89
N GLY A 44 -35.00 0.60 -7.66
CA GLY A 44 -35.11 -0.76 -7.11
C GLY A 44 -34.84 -1.87 -8.11
N GLU A 45 -34.66 -1.55 -9.40
CA GLU A 45 -34.19 -2.50 -10.41
C GLU A 45 -32.69 -2.27 -10.68
N THR A 46 -31.84 -3.23 -10.29
CA THR A 46 -30.48 -3.34 -10.85
C THR A 46 -30.61 -3.96 -12.25
N PRO A 47 -30.29 -3.25 -13.34
CA PRO A 47 -30.17 -3.92 -14.62
C PRO A 47 -28.92 -4.80 -14.53
N LEU A 48 -29.11 -6.12 -14.46
CA LEU A 48 -28.06 -7.06 -14.79
C LEU A 48 -27.75 -6.84 -16.27
N TRP A 49 -26.50 -6.54 -16.59
CA TRP A 49 -26.02 -6.45 -17.97
C TRP A 49 -26.34 -7.80 -18.62
N GLN A 50 -27.37 -7.84 -19.47
CA GLN A 50 -27.96 -9.12 -19.91
C GLN A 50 -26.96 -9.96 -20.73
N ASP A 51 -25.96 -9.31 -21.33
CA ASP A 51 -24.87 -9.93 -22.08
C ASP A 51 -23.53 -9.23 -21.76
N THR A 52 -22.84 -9.66 -20.69
CA THR A 52 -21.48 -9.19 -20.36
C THR A 52 -20.43 -10.11 -20.99
N VAL A 53 -19.38 -9.53 -21.58
CA VAL A 53 -18.22 -10.28 -22.06
C VAL A 53 -17.07 -10.12 -21.08
N THR A 54 -16.60 -11.23 -20.53
CA THR A 54 -15.41 -11.26 -19.67
C THR A 54 -14.18 -11.48 -20.55
N LEU A 55 -13.20 -10.58 -20.49
CA LEU A 55 -11.96 -10.63 -21.25
C LEU A 55 -10.82 -11.07 -20.34
N GLY A 56 -10.15 -12.17 -20.67
CA GLY A 56 -8.91 -12.59 -20.01
C GLY A 56 -7.71 -12.40 -20.93
N LEU A 57 -6.64 -11.76 -20.43
CA LEU A 57 -5.36 -11.67 -21.13
C LEU A 57 -4.39 -12.72 -20.59
N PHE A 58 -3.83 -13.53 -21.47
CA PHE A 58 -2.91 -14.63 -21.15
C PHE A 58 -1.60 -14.48 -21.91
N ALA A 59 -0.52 -15.03 -21.34
CA ALA A 59 0.74 -15.14 -22.06
C ALA A 59 0.55 -15.95 -23.35
N GLU A 60 1.30 -15.64 -24.40
CA GLU A 60 1.23 -16.35 -25.70
C GLU A 60 1.41 -17.88 -25.56
N ALA A 61 2.17 -18.32 -24.57
CA ALA A 61 2.42 -19.73 -24.31
C ALA A 61 1.28 -20.44 -23.54
N THR A 62 0.26 -19.72 -23.09
CA THR A 62 -0.84 -20.30 -22.30
C THR A 62 -1.73 -21.19 -23.17
N ASP A 63 -1.93 -22.44 -22.74
CA ASP A 63 -2.86 -23.36 -23.39
C ASP A 63 -4.32 -23.02 -23.03
N LEU A 64 -4.96 -22.17 -23.85
CA LEU A 64 -6.36 -21.76 -23.67
C LEU A 64 -7.34 -22.94 -23.68
N SER A 65 -6.98 -24.12 -24.19
CA SER A 65 -7.89 -25.27 -24.20
C SER A 65 -8.19 -25.77 -22.77
N THR A 66 -7.22 -25.64 -21.86
CA THR A 66 -7.39 -25.97 -20.44
C THR A 66 -8.35 -25.00 -19.75
N VAL A 67 -8.15 -23.70 -19.97
CA VAL A 67 -9.01 -22.62 -19.48
C VAL A 67 -10.45 -22.81 -19.97
N GLN A 68 -10.61 -23.11 -21.27
CA GLN A 68 -11.93 -23.38 -21.87
C GLN A 68 -12.59 -24.64 -21.31
N ALA A 69 -11.83 -25.68 -20.99
CA ALA A 69 -12.36 -26.88 -20.35
C ALA A 69 -12.87 -26.58 -18.94
N SER A 70 -12.11 -25.83 -18.14
CA SER A 70 -12.55 -25.40 -16.80
C SER A 70 -13.74 -24.45 -16.84
N LEU A 71 -13.80 -23.53 -17.81
CA LEU A 71 -14.99 -22.70 -18.02
C LEU A 71 -16.24 -23.56 -18.30
N ARG A 72 -16.11 -24.63 -19.11
CA ARG A 72 -17.24 -25.54 -19.38
C ARG A 72 -17.65 -26.37 -18.16
N GLU A 73 -16.70 -26.73 -17.30
CA GLU A 73 -16.95 -27.56 -16.12
C GLU A 73 -17.51 -26.77 -14.93
N LEU A 74 -17.02 -25.55 -14.73
CA LEU A 74 -17.29 -24.75 -13.53
C LEU A 74 -18.42 -23.74 -13.72
N LEU A 75 -18.82 -23.42 -14.95
CA LEU A 75 -19.96 -22.55 -15.19
C LEU A 75 -21.28 -23.31 -14.93
N PRO A 76 -22.29 -22.65 -14.32
CA PRO A 76 -23.58 -23.29 -14.02
C PRO A 76 -24.24 -23.95 -15.24
N ASP A 77 -24.70 -25.18 -15.08
CA ASP A 77 -25.32 -26.01 -16.14
C ASP A 77 -26.45 -25.27 -16.86
N GLY A 78 -26.27 -25.02 -18.17
CA GLY A 78 -27.28 -24.42 -19.05
C GLY A 78 -27.03 -22.96 -19.47
N ALA A 79 -25.92 -22.35 -19.08
CA ALA A 79 -25.50 -21.07 -19.67
C ALA A 79 -25.03 -21.26 -21.12
N GLU A 80 -25.50 -20.43 -22.05
CA GLU A 80 -24.89 -20.35 -23.39
C GLU A 80 -23.46 -19.82 -23.26
N LEU A 81 -22.49 -20.72 -23.17
CA LEU A 81 -21.08 -20.37 -23.15
C LEU A 81 -20.58 -20.20 -24.59
N ARG A 82 -20.28 -18.97 -24.99
CA ARG A 82 -19.54 -18.69 -26.23
C ARG A 82 -18.22 -18.05 -25.86
N TYR A 83 -17.14 -18.52 -26.46
CA TYR A 83 -15.85 -17.88 -26.30
C TYR A 83 -15.18 -17.70 -27.66
N SER A 84 -14.39 -16.66 -27.79
CA SER A 84 -13.51 -16.42 -28.91
C SER A 84 -12.12 -16.09 -28.39
N SER A 85 -11.10 -16.56 -29.08
CA SER A 85 -9.71 -16.26 -28.76
C SER A 85 -9.05 -15.55 -29.93
N GLU A 86 -8.31 -14.50 -29.64
CA GLU A 86 -7.51 -13.78 -30.62
C GLU A 86 -6.08 -13.66 -30.12
N LEU A 87 -5.12 -13.91 -31.02
CA LEU A 87 -3.73 -13.56 -30.77
C LEU A 87 -3.59 -12.06 -31.04
N ILE A 88 -3.48 -11.30 -29.97
CA ILE A 88 -3.20 -9.88 -30.05
C ILE A 88 -1.69 -9.75 -30.16
N GLU A 89 -1.21 -9.49 -31.38
CA GLU A 89 0.15 -9.00 -31.56
C GLU A 89 0.36 -7.79 -30.63
N ASP A 90 1.59 -7.58 -30.15
CA ASP A 90 1.98 -6.42 -29.36
C ASP A 90 1.94 -5.13 -30.20
N GLN A 91 0.77 -4.84 -30.74
CA GLN A 91 0.42 -3.62 -31.43
C GLN A 91 -0.39 -2.82 -30.43
N ASP A 92 0.26 -1.79 -29.88
CA ASP A 92 -0.16 -0.42 -29.59
C ASP A 92 -1.62 0.04 -29.88
N TRP A 93 -2.65 -0.80 -29.71
CA TRP A 93 -4.06 -0.41 -29.78
C TRP A 93 -4.40 0.69 -28.76
N VAL A 94 -3.68 0.67 -27.65
CA VAL A 94 -3.68 1.73 -26.64
C VAL A 94 -3.11 3.03 -27.26
N ARG A 95 -1.93 3.03 -27.90
CA ARG A 95 -1.34 4.26 -28.50
C ARG A 95 -2.21 4.91 -29.60
N VAL A 96 -2.98 4.15 -30.36
CA VAL A 96 -3.86 4.72 -31.42
C VAL A 96 -5.02 5.50 -30.80
N TRP A 97 -5.63 5.00 -29.71
CA TRP A 97 -6.69 5.71 -28.99
C TRP A 97 -6.15 6.92 -28.20
N LEU A 98 -4.88 6.87 -27.83
CA LEU A 98 -4.23 7.88 -26.98
C LEU A 98 -3.63 9.07 -27.75
N LYS A 99 -3.35 8.92 -29.05
CA LYS A 99 -2.96 10.05 -29.91
C LYS A 99 -4.01 11.16 -29.94
N ASP A 100 -5.28 10.80 -29.78
CA ASP A 100 -6.39 11.75 -29.77
C ASP A 100 -6.78 12.25 -28.37
N CYS A 101 -6.10 11.80 -27.30
CA CYS A 101 -6.41 12.24 -25.94
C CYS A 101 -6.10 13.75 -25.79
N PRO A 102 -7.09 14.60 -25.44
CA PRO A 102 -6.86 16.02 -25.24
C PRO A 102 -6.11 16.27 -23.92
N PRO A 103 -5.42 17.42 -23.77
CA PRO A 103 -4.98 17.91 -22.46
C PRO A 103 -6.12 17.86 -21.43
N LEU A 104 -5.87 17.26 -20.27
CA LEU A 104 -6.85 17.15 -19.19
C LEU A 104 -6.51 18.14 -18.06
N GLN A 105 -7.47 18.97 -17.67
CA GLN A 105 -7.31 19.95 -16.60
C GLN A 105 -7.89 19.42 -15.28
N PHE A 106 -7.17 19.64 -14.18
CA PHE A 106 -7.57 19.34 -12.80
C PHE A 106 -7.36 20.58 -11.93
N GLY A 107 -8.42 20.98 -11.20
CA GLY A 107 -8.45 22.28 -10.51
C GLY A 107 -8.18 23.47 -11.43
N ALA A 108 -7.65 24.56 -10.88
CA ALA A 108 -7.39 25.76 -11.67
C ALA A 108 -6.15 25.65 -12.56
N ARG A 109 -5.12 24.89 -12.14
CA ARG A 109 -3.78 25.00 -12.73
C ARG A 109 -3.14 23.69 -13.16
N LEU A 110 -3.55 22.51 -12.67
CA LEU A 110 -2.88 21.27 -13.03
C LEU A 110 -3.39 20.77 -14.38
N TRP A 111 -2.47 20.40 -15.27
CA TRP A 111 -2.80 19.79 -16.56
C TRP A 111 -1.98 18.53 -16.77
N VAL A 112 -2.64 17.43 -17.13
CA VAL A 112 -1.97 16.23 -17.65
C VAL A 112 -2.00 16.29 -19.16
N VAL A 113 -0.83 16.28 -19.77
CA VAL A 113 -0.67 16.49 -21.22
C VAL A 113 0.23 15.42 -21.85
N PRO A 114 -0.17 14.84 -22.99
CA PRO A 114 0.76 14.12 -23.86
C PRO A 114 1.93 15.02 -24.29
N HIS A 115 3.13 14.47 -24.44
CA HIS A 115 4.33 15.27 -24.74
C HIS A 115 4.16 16.11 -26.01
N GLU A 116 3.55 15.53 -27.05
CA GLU A 116 3.32 16.19 -28.34
C GLU A 116 2.31 17.36 -28.27
N LYS A 117 1.44 17.39 -27.23
CA LYS A 117 0.36 18.37 -27.07
C LYS A 117 0.63 19.45 -26.03
N ALA A 118 1.84 19.49 -25.45
CA ALA A 118 2.20 20.48 -24.43
C ALA A 118 2.11 21.95 -24.92
N GLY A 119 2.14 22.17 -26.24
CA GLY A 119 1.96 23.49 -26.86
C GLY A 119 0.51 23.96 -26.96
N GLU A 120 -0.48 23.11 -26.69
CA GLU A 120 -1.92 23.43 -26.80
C GLU A 120 -2.48 24.11 -25.53
N VAL A 121 -1.76 24.01 -24.40
CA VAL A 121 -2.19 24.61 -23.12
C VAL A 121 -1.61 26.01 -22.98
N ASN A 122 -2.46 26.98 -22.62
CA ASN A 122 -2.00 28.34 -22.30
C ASN A 122 -1.11 28.33 -21.03
N GLN A 123 0.17 28.64 -21.20
CA GLN A 123 1.21 28.34 -20.22
C GLN A 123 1.37 29.37 -19.10
N GLU A 124 0.74 30.55 -19.17
CA GLU A 124 1.08 31.66 -18.24
C GLU A 124 0.83 31.33 -16.75
N GLN A 125 -0.04 30.36 -16.43
CA GLN A 125 -0.30 29.91 -15.05
C GLN A 125 -0.51 28.39 -14.91
N ALA A 126 -0.21 27.60 -15.95
CA ALA A 126 -0.44 26.16 -15.95
C ALA A 126 0.73 25.38 -15.34
N VAL A 127 0.41 24.40 -14.49
CA VAL A 127 1.31 23.35 -14.01
C VAL A 127 1.16 22.16 -14.95
N LEU A 128 2.13 21.95 -15.82
CA LEU A 128 2.08 20.90 -16.83
C LEU A 128 2.76 19.62 -16.32
N LEU A 129 1.99 18.54 -16.21
CA LEU A 129 2.47 17.18 -16.05
C LEU A 129 2.48 16.50 -17.41
N ARG A 130 3.66 16.23 -17.94
CA ARG A 130 3.85 15.54 -19.22
C ARG A 130 3.83 14.04 -19.00
N LEU A 131 2.89 13.36 -19.64
CA LEU A 131 2.77 11.91 -19.55
C LEU A 131 2.21 11.38 -20.86
N ASP A 132 2.99 10.54 -21.54
CA ASP A 132 2.49 9.86 -22.73
C ASP A 132 1.62 8.69 -22.31
N PRO A 133 0.40 8.58 -22.84
CA PRO A 133 -0.46 7.52 -22.39
C PRO A 133 0.04 6.15 -22.93
N GLY A 134 -0.19 5.07 -22.18
CA GLY A 134 -0.11 3.69 -22.71
C GLY A 134 1.06 2.80 -22.27
N LEU A 135 1.98 3.29 -21.42
CA LEU A 135 3.09 2.46 -20.90
C LEU A 135 2.93 2.03 -19.44
N ALA A 136 2.01 2.63 -18.69
CA ALA A 136 1.67 2.27 -17.31
C ALA A 136 0.24 2.73 -16.95
N PHE A 137 -0.42 2.01 -16.03
CA PHE A 137 -1.70 2.45 -15.45
C PHE A 137 -1.54 3.82 -14.77
N GLY A 138 -2.58 4.67 -14.81
CA GLY A 138 -2.55 6.01 -14.21
C GLY A 138 -2.19 7.14 -15.17
N THR A 139 -2.83 7.23 -16.34
CA THR A 139 -2.64 8.31 -17.32
C THR A 139 -3.54 9.54 -17.08
N GLY A 140 -4.31 9.54 -15.98
CA GLY A 140 -5.29 10.60 -15.67
C GLY A 140 -6.66 10.42 -16.31
N THR A 141 -6.80 9.52 -17.29
CA THR A 141 -8.06 9.26 -18.01
C THR A 141 -9.04 8.38 -17.23
N HIS A 142 -8.56 7.59 -16.26
CA HIS A 142 -9.40 6.77 -15.42
C HIS A 142 -10.01 7.61 -14.29
N PRO A 143 -11.32 7.47 -13.96
CA PRO A 143 -12.00 8.28 -12.93
C PRO A 143 -11.25 8.33 -11.59
N THR A 144 -10.67 7.21 -11.16
CA THR A 144 -9.93 7.15 -9.89
C THR A 144 -8.68 8.02 -9.88
N THR A 145 -7.95 8.11 -11.00
CA THR A 145 -6.78 8.98 -11.12
C THR A 145 -7.21 10.45 -11.17
N ALA A 146 -8.28 10.75 -11.91
CA ALA A 146 -8.86 12.08 -11.98
C ALA A 146 -9.27 12.61 -10.59
N LEU A 147 -9.95 11.79 -9.78
CA LEU A 147 -10.35 12.13 -8.42
C LEU A 147 -9.15 12.46 -7.51
N CYS A 148 -8.04 11.72 -7.64
CA CYS A 148 -6.81 11.99 -6.88
C CYS A 148 -6.08 13.25 -7.36
N LEU A 149 -5.99 13.48 -8.67
CA LEU A 149 -5.37 14.67 -9.25
C LEU A 149 -6.15 15.94 -8.88
N GLN A 150 -7.49 15.86 -8.89
CA GLN A 150 -8.37 16.92 -8.42
C GLN A 150 -8.14 17.24 -6.94
N TYR A 151 -8.00 16.22 -6.08
CA TYR A 151 -7.69 16.42 -4.66
C TYR A 151 -6.33 17.08 -4.44
N LEU A 152 -5.30 16.68 -5.19
CA LEU A 152 -3.98 17.30 -5.11
C LEU A 152 -4.02 18.78 -5.52
N ALA A 153 -4.81 19.12 -6.54
CA ALA A 153 -5.03 20.51 -6.94
C ALA A 153 -5.74 21.31 -5.83
N GLU A 154 -6.75 20.74 -5.17
CA GLU A 154 -7.43 21.35 -4.02
C GLU A 154 -6.45 21.61 -2.86
N LEU A 155 -5.60 20.63 -2.51
CA LEU A 155 -4.57 20.83 -1.48
C LEU A 155 -3.55 21.91 -1.84
N HIS A 156 -3.17 22.00 -3.12
CA HIS A 156 -2.30 23.06 -3.61
C HIS A 156 -2.95 24.44 -3.46
N GLU A 157 -4.20 24.59 -3.89
CA GLU A 157 -4.96 25.84 -3.80
C GLU A 157 -5.16 26.29 -2.35
N ALA A 158 -5.34 25.33 -1.43
CA ALA A 158 -5.41 25.59 0.01
C ALA A 158 -4.04 25.88 0.65
N GLY A 159 -2.93 25.75 -0.08
CA GLY A 159 -1.56 25.88 0.44
C GLY A 159 -1.13 24.73 1.37
N GLU A 160 -1.91 23.64 1.43
CA GLU A 160 -1.66 22.49 2.30
C GLU A 160 -0.60 21.53 1.73
N LEU A 161 -0.22 21.67 0.45
CA LEU A 161 0.78 20.82 -0.21
C LEU A 161 2.20 21.40 -0.21
N GLN A 162 2.35 22.70 0.05
CA GLN A 162 3.63 23.38 -0.06
C GLN A 162 4.64 22.87 0.98
N GLY A 163 5.81 22.42 0.52
CA GLY A 163 6.89 21.93 1.39
C GLY A 163 6.59 20.59 2.07
N LYS A 164 5.62 19.83 1.55
CA LYS A 164 5.15 18.57 2.15
C LYS A 164 5.88 17.35 1.62
N THR A 165 5.93 16.30 2.45
CA THR A 165 6.34 14.96 2.01
C THR A 165 5.12 14.14 1.65
N VAL A 166 5.11 13.60 0.43
CA VAL A 166 4.01 12.77 -0.09
C VAL A 166 4.44 11.31 -0.22
N LEU A 167 3.60 10.39 0.24
CA LEU A 167 3.71 8.97 -0.05
C LEU A 167 2.67 8.59 -1.12
N ASP A 168 3.12 7.95 -2.19
CA ASP A 168 2.30 7.35 -3.24
C ASP A 168 2.49 5.83 -3.23
N TYR A 169 1.52 5.11 -2.67
CA TYR A 169 1.57 3.67 -2.45
C TYR A 169 0.75 2.93 -3.52
N GLY A 170 1.45 2.20 -4.40
CA GLY A 170 0.95 1.70 -5.69
C GLY A 170 1.08 2.77 -6.77
N CYS A 171 2.30 3.27 -6.99
CA CYS A 171 2.52 4.48 -7.78
C CYS A 171 2.28 4.30 -9.29
N GLY A 172 2.34 3.09 -9.84
CA GLY A 172 2.10 2.83 -11.27
C GLY A 172 2.99 3.69 -12.18
N SER A 173 2.39 4.59 -12.96
CA SER A 173 3.09 5.57 -13.81
C SER A 173 3.85 6.65 -13.04
N GLY A 174 3.60 6.81 -11.74
CA GLY A 174 4.11 7.89 -10.90
C GLY A 174 3.31 9.20 -11.02
N VAL A 175 2.17 9.20 -11.73
CA VAL A 175 1.42 10.42 -12.05
C VAL A 175 1.04 11.24 -10.81
N LEU A 176 0.64 10.60 -9.71
CA LEU A 176 0.15 11.29 -8.50
C LEU A 176 1.32 11.90 -7.73
N ALA A 177 2.42 11.16 -7.55
CA ALA A 177 3.65 11.69 -6.97
C ALA A 177 4.25 12.85 -7.79
N ILE A 178 4.30 12.72 -9.12
CA ILE A 178 4.81 13.76 -10.02
C ILE A 178 3.91 15.00 -9.93
N ALA A 179 2.59 14.83 -9.97
CA ALA A 179 1.63 15.93 -9.80
C ALA A 179 1.86 16.66 -8.48
N ALA A 180 2.01 15.92 -7.38
CA ALA A 180 2.27 16.51 -6.08
C ALA A 180 3.57 17.33 -6.05
N LEU A 181 4.66 16.81 -6.63
CA LEU A 181 5.94 17.50 -6.73
C LEU A 181 5.88 18.76 -7.58
N LEU A 182 5.13 18.74 -8.69
CA LEU A 182 4.92 19.90 -9.55
C LEU A 182 4.03 20.96 -8.87
N LEU A 183 3.11 20.54 -8.02
CA LEU A 183 2.23 21.39 -7.22
C LEU A 183 2.85 21.88 -5.89
N GLY A 184 4.16 21.67 -5.68
CA GLY A 184 4.90 22.30 -4.58
C GLY A 184 5.21 21.40 -3.37
N ALA A 185 4.92 20.10 -3.43
CA ALA A 185 5.47 19.15 -2.47
C ALA A 185 7.01 19.19 -2.51
N GLU A 186 7.65 19.06 -1.34
CA GLU A 186 9.11 19.05 -1.24
C GLU A 186 9.68 17.73 -1.75
N ARG A 187 9.06 16.61 -1.36
CA ARG A 187 9.52 15.26 -1.65
C ARG A 187 8.35 14.33 -1.89
N ALA A 188 8.56 13.32 -2.72
CA ALA A 188 7.63 12.21 -2.85
C ALA A 188 8.37 10.86 -2.74
N VAL A 189 7.71 9.92 -2.07
CA VAL A 189 8.14 8.53 -1.93
C VAL A 189 7.13 7.67 -2.67
N CYS A 190 7.60 6.88 -3.62
CA CYS A 190 6.80 5.96 -4.43
C CYS A 190 7.14 4.53 -4.06
N VAL A 191 6.10 3.75 -3.77
CA VAL A 191 6.20 2.32 -3.50
C VAL A 191 5.32 1.58 -4.48
N ASP A 192 5.84 0.56 -5.14
CA ASP A 192 5.06 -0.33 -6.02
C ASP A 192 5.64 -1.74 -5.98
N ILE A 193 4.76 -2.74 -6.13
CA ILE A 193 5.16 -4.15 -6.18
C ILE A 193 5.77 -4.52 -7.53
N ASP A 194 5.46 -3.77 -8.60
CA ASP A 194 5.92 -4.05 -9.95
C ASP A 194 7.19 -3.25 -10.28
N PRO A 195 8.35 -3.91 -10.52
CA PRO A 195 9.57 -3.24 -10.97
C PRO A 195 9.40 -2.41 -12.25
N GLN A 196 8.47 -2.75 -13.15
CA GLN A 196 8.20 -1.98 -14.36
C GLN A 196 7.51 -0.65 -14.02
N ALA A 197 6.55 -0.64 -13.10
CA ALA A 197 5.96 0.58 -12.57
C ALA A 197 7.02 1.50 -11.94
N LEU A 198 7.97 0.93 -11.19
CA LEU A 198 9.08 1.69 -10.63
C LEU A 198 9.99 2.29 -11.71
N LEU A 199 10.25 1.58 -12.81
CA LEU A 199 11.01 2.11 -13.94
C LEU A 199 10.26 3.28 -14.61
N ALA A 200 8.99 3.06 -14.95
CA ALA A 200 8.13 4.08 -15.56
C ALA A 200 8.02 5.34 -14.69
N THR A 201 7.83 5.18 -13.38
CA THR A 201 7.79 6.29 -12.42
C THR A 201 9.08 7.12 -12.47
N ARG A 202 10.25 6.49 -12.54
CA ARG A 202 11.54 7.21 -12.64
C ARG A 202 11.70 7.95 -13.96
N GLU A 203 11.33 7.32 -15.07
CA GLU A 203 11.41 7.92 -16.41
C GLU A 203 10.46 9.11 -16.54
N ASN A 204 9.21 8.96 -16.09
CA ASN A 204 8.22 10.02 -16.09
C ASN A 204 8.62 11.19 -15.17
N ALA A 205 9.21 10.89 -14.01
CA ALA A 205 9.71 11.93 -13.11
C ALA A 205 10.89 12.70 -13.70
N ALA A 206 11.77 12.02 -14.46
CA ALA A 206 12.85 12.66 -15.19
C ALA A 206 12.32 13.56 -16.32
N ALA A 207 11.34 13.09 -17.08
CA ALA A 207 10.68 13.87 -18.14
C ALA A 207 9.99 15.14 -17.62
N ASN A 208 9.54 15.12 -16.35
CA ASN A 208 8.94 16.26 -15.66
C ASN A 208 9.93 17.08 -14.82
N GLY A 209 11.23 16.73 -14.80
CA GLY A 209 12.25 17.47 -14.07
C GLY A 209 12.13 17.40 -12.53
N VAL A 210 11.50 16.34 -12.00
CA VAL A 210 11.26 16.17 -10.55
C VAL A 210 11.98 14.97 -9.94
N ALA A 211 12.80 14.25 -10.71
CA ALA A 211 13.47 13.03 -10.30
C ALA A 211 14.32 13.17 -9.02
N GLU A 212 15.00 14.29 -8.79
CA GLU A 212 15.84 14.50 -7.60
C GLU A 212 15.04 14.59 -6.28
N ARG A 213 13.75 14.91 -6.38
CA ARG A 213 12.83 15.01 -5.23
C ARG A 213 12.02 13.73 -5.01
N LEU A 214 12.28 12.70 -5.82
CA LEU A 214 11.54 11.45 -5.82
C LEU A 214 12.40 10.31 -5.27
N SER A 215 11.83 9.46 -4.42
CA SER A 215 12.42 8.19 -4.01
C SER A 215 11.50 7.05 -4.42
N VAL A 216 12.02 6.05 -5.14
CA VAL A 216 11.21 4.99 -5.76
C VAL A 216 11.77 3.63 -5.33
N MET A 217 10.96 2.79 -4.69
CA MET A 217 11.40 1.55 -4.05
C MET A 217 10.34 0.45 -4.05
N LEU A 218 10.77 -0.79 -3.86
CA LEU A 218 9.88 -1.92 -3.59
C LEU A 218 9.36 -1.86 -2.14
N PRO A 219 8.24 -2.51 -1.81
CA PRO A 219 7.71 -2.53 -0.44
C PRO A 219 8.68 -3.10 0.60
N GLU A 220 9.50 -4.09 0.21
CA GLU A 220 10.50 -4.70 1.08
C GLU A 220 11.62 -3.75 1.53
N ASP A 221 11.92 -2.76 0.70
CA ASP A 221 12.88 -1.69 0.96
C ASP A 221 12.23 -0.48 1.65
N TYR A 222 10.91 -0.39 1.60
CA TYR A 222 10.16 0.70 2.19
C TYR A 222 10.18 0.63 3.71
N GLN A 223 10.41 1.79 4.32
CA GLN A 223 10.34 1.98 5.76
C GLN A 223 9.32 3.09 6.02
N PRO A 224 8.27 2.83 6.84
CA PRO A 224 7.26 3.84 7.12
C PRO A 224 7.87 5.16 7.60
N LEU A 225 7.77 6.17 6.74
CA LEU A 225 8.22 7.54 6.98
C LEU A 225 7.01 8.40 7.31
N ALA A 226 7.14 9.26 8.33
CA ALA A 226 6.13 10.26 8.65
C ALA A 226 5.87 11.17 7.43
N SER A 227 4.76 10.93 6.73
CA SER A 227 4.37 11.62 5.50
C SER A 227 3.19 12.53 5.79
N ASP A 228 3.19 13.72 5.21
CA ASP A 228 2.12 14.71 5.39
C ASP A 228 0.88 14.36 4.55
N VAL A 229 1.07 13.78 3.37
CA VAL A 229 0.01 13.36 2.45
C VAL A 229 0.30 11.93 2.02
N ILE A 230 -0.69 11.06 2.14
CA ILE A 230 -0.60 9.64 1.76
C ILE A 230 -1.68 9.37 0.72
N ILE A 231 -1.26 8.82 -0.40
CA ILE A 231 -2.13 8.52 -1.53
C ILE A 231 -1.95 7.05 -1.87
N ALA A 232 -3.07 6.33 -2.04
CA ALA A 232 -3.08 4.97 -2.54
C ALA A 232 -4.27 4.80 -3.50
N ASN A 233 -3.98 4.79 -4.81
CA ASN A 233 -4.95 4.54 -5.86
C ASN A 233 -4.80 3.09 -6.36
N ILE A 234 -5.26 2.15 -5.54
CA ILE A 234 -5.14 0.70 -5.78
C ILE A 234 -6.46 0.00 -5.43
N LEU A 235 -6.60 -1.27 -5.81
CA LEU A 235 -7.84 -2.01 -5.58
C LEU A 235 -8.25 -2.07 -4.10
N ALA A 236 -9.55 -2.12 -3.84
CA ALA A 236 -10.14 -2.12 -2.50
C ALA A 236 -9.59 -3.20 -1.56
N ASN A 237 -9.44 -4.45 -2.05
CA ASN A 237 -8.93 -5.55 -1.24
C ASN A 237 -7.48 -5.34 -0.76
N PRO A 238 -6.52 -4.96 -1.64
CA PRO A 238 -5.23 -4.45 -1.22
C PRO A 238 -5.30 -3.30 -0.21
N LEU A 239 -6.15 -2.29 -0.43
CA LEU A 239 -6.30 -1.16 0.51
C LEU A 239 -6.66 -1.63 1.92
N ILE A 240 -7.59 -2.59 2.05
CA ILE A 240 -8.00 -3.14 3.35
C ILE A 240 -6.86 -3.92 3.99
N ARG A 241 -6.19 -4.80 3.24
CA ARG A 241 -5.07 -5.61 3.76
C ARG A 241 -3.88 -4.76 4.21
N LEU A 242 -3.60 -3.69 3.47
CA LEU A 242 -2.47 -2.79 3.72
C LEU A 242 -2.81 -1.62 4.65
N ALA A 243 -4.05 -1.53 5.14
CA ALA A 243 -4.55 -0.37 5.88
C ALA A 243 -3.62 0.04 7.02
N ARG A 244 -3.14 -0.93 7.77
CA ARG A 244 -2.23 -0.68 8.88
C ARG A 244 -0.84 -0.19 8.46
N GLU A 245 -0.32 -0.75 7.37
CA GLU A 245 1.00 -0.38 6.85
C GLU A 245 0.97 1.06 6.31
N ILE A 246 -0.02 1.37 5.46
CA ILE A 246 -0.26 2.71 4.92
C ILE A 246 -0.50 3.70 6.08
N SER A 247 -1.33 3.35 7.06
CA SER A 247 -1.62 4.20 8.22
C SER A 247 -0.40 4.45 9.13
N SER A 248 0.63 3.60 9.08
CA SER A 248 1.85 3.78 9.88
C SER A 248 2.80 4.82 9.30
N ALA A 249 2.60 5.19 8.02
CA ALA A 249 3.28 6.31 7.39
C ALA A 249 2.71 7.67 7.83
N ALA A 250 1.51 7.73 8.38
CA ALA A 250 0.91 9.00 8.83
C ALA A 250 1.55 9.53 10.12
N HIS A 251 1.44 10.83 10.37
CA HIS A 251 1.47 11.45 11.69
C HIS A 251 0.11 12.09 11.99
N SER A 252 -0.15 12.53 13.23
CA SER A 252 -1.35 13.31 13.50
C SER A 252 -1.43 14.53 12.58
N GLY A 253 -2.57 14.70 11.93
CA GLY A 253 -2.81 15.75 10.95
C GLY A 253 -2.54 15.38 9.49
N SER A 254 -1.87 14.27 9.19
CA SER A 254 -1.61 13.83 7.80
C SER A 254 -2.91 13.67 7.01
N ARG A 255 -2.88 14.01 5.72
CA ARG A 255 -3.97 13.76 4.76
C ARG A 255 -3.86 12.34 4.20
N LEU A 256 -4.99 11.65 4.07
CA LEU A 256 -5.10 10.36 3.40
C LEU A 256 -6.02 10.48 2.20
N VAL A 257 -5.65 9.85 1.09
CA VAL A 257 -6.45 9.72 -0.12
C VAL A 257 -6.41 8.27 -0.57
N LEU A 258 -7.57 7.61 -0.56
CA LEU A 258 -7.74 6.25 -1.06
C LEU A 258 -8.65 6.29 -2.28
N ALA A 259 -8.20 5.72 -3.39
CA ALA A 259 -8.96 5.59 -4.64
C ALA A 259 -8.71 4.20 -5.24
N GLY A 260 -9.35 3.87 -6.37
CA GLY A 260 -9.25 2.53 -6.96
C GLY A 260 -10.33 1.56 -6.45
N LEU A 261 -11.39 2.09 -5.85
CA LEU A 261 -12.52 1.35 -5.30
C LEU A 261 -13.85 1.81 -5.90
N LEU A 262 -14.79 0.87 -6.01
CA LEU A 262 -16.16 1.16 -6.41
C LEU A 262 -16.97 1.74 -5.26
N ASP A 263 -18.06 2.45 -5.56
CA ASP A 263 -18.94 3.06 -4.54
C ASP A 263 -19.42 2.03 -3.50
N ARG A 264 -19.78 0.82 -3.95
CA ARG A 264 -20.19 -0.29 -3.08
C ARG A 264 -19.11 -0.81 -2.13
N GLN A 265 -17.84 -0.49 -2.38
CA GLN A 265 -16.69 -0.90 -1.57
C GLN A 265 -16.23 0.19 -0.58
N ALA A 266 -16.79 1.40 -0.68
CA ALA A 266 -16.39 2.57 0.10
C ALA A 266 -16.44 2.31 1.61
N ASP A 267 -17.54 1.76 2.11
CA ASP A 267 -17.71 1.52 3.55
C ASP A 267 -16.72 0.48 4.09
N GLU A 268 -16.47 -0.59 3.35
CA GLU A 268 -15.52 -1.64 3.77
C GLU A 268 -14.10 -1.08 3.88
N VAL A 269 -13.67 -0.32 2.86
CA VAL A 269 -12.36 0.34 2.87
C VAL A 269 -12.29 1.40 3.97
N ARG A 270 -13.29 2.27 4.12
CA ARG A 270 -13.31 3.30 5.18
C ARG A 270 -13.18 2.68 6.56
N ASN A 271 -13.94 1.61 6.83
CA ASN A 271 -13.94 0.93 8.13
C ASN A 271 -12.56 0.35 8.48
N ALA A 272 -11.78 -0.10 7.49
CA ALA A 272 -10.43 -0.60 7.71
C ALA A 272 -9.46 0.49 8.22
N TYR A 273 -9.73 1.77 7.95
CA TYR A 273 -8.88 2.92 8.32
C TYR A 273 -9.46 3.78 9.45
N ALA A 274 -10.74 3.65 9.77
CA ALA A 274 -11.49 4.51 10.71
C ALA A 274 -10.91 4.58 12.14
N SER A 275 -10.06 3.62 12.52
CA SER A 275 -9.34 3.68 13.80
C SER A 275 -8.31 4.83 13.86
N TRP A 276 -7.73 5.20 12.70
CA TRP A 276 -6.62 6.14 12.60
C TRP A 276 -7.00 7.47 11.93
N PHE A 277 -8.04 7.48 11.10
CA PHE A 277 -8.45 8.64 10.31
C PHE A 277 -9.90 9.04 10.57
N ASP A 278 -10.11 10.36 10.65
CA ASP A 278 -11.44 10.97 10.54
C ASP A 278 -11.65 11.30 9.05
N PHE A 279 -12.71 10.75 8.45
CA PHE A 279 -12.96 10.87 7.02
C PHE A 279 -13.83 12.08 6.68
N ASP A 280 -13.55 12.67 5.53
CA ASP A 280 -14.39 13.67 4.87
C ASP A 280 -15.57 12.99 4.14
N GLU A 281 -16.40 13.78 3.46
CA GLU A 281 -17.42 13.24 2.54
C GLU A 281 -16.76 12.57 1.32
N ASP A 282 -17.40 11.50 0.84
CA ASP A 282 -16.93 10.75 -0.31
C ASP A 282 -17.16 11.55 -1.59
N VAL A 283 -16.24 11.40 -2.53
CA VAL A 283 -16.40 11.96 -3.88
C VAL A 283 -16.40 10.82 -4.87
N SER A 284 -17.51 10.68 -5.59
CA SER A 284 -17.72 9.62 -6.58
C SER A 284 -17.79 10.19 -7.99
N GLN A 285 -17.21 9.48 -8.95
CA GLN A 285 -17.28 9.77 -10.37
C GLN A 285 -17.39 8.45 -11.13
N GLU A 286 -18.43 8.31 -11.96
CA GLU A 286 -18.61 7.16 -12.85
C GLU A 286 -18.57 5.79 -12.11
N GLY A 287 -19.15 5.73 -10.92
CA GLY A 287 -19.20 4.52 -10.09
C GLY A 287 -17.92 4.20 -9.29
N TRP A 288 -16.90 5.07 -9.40
CA TRP A 288 -15.66 5.01 -8.64
C TRP A 288 -15.65 6.05 -7.53
N THR A 289 -15.15 5.68 -6.36
CA THR A 289 -15.09 6.56 -5.19
C THR A 289 -13.67 6.87 -4.77
N ARG A 290 -13.45 8.12 -4.33
CA ARG A 290 -12.29 8.58 -3.58
C ARG A 290 -12.71 8.85 -2.13
N LEU A 291 -12.05 8.17 -1.21
CA LEU A 291 -12.12 8.47 0.22
C LEU A 291 -10.97 9.42 0.60
N SER A 292 -11.26 10.49 1.32
CA SER A 292 -10.24 11.35 1.91
C SER A 292 -10.44 11.52 3.41
N GLY A 293 -9.36 11.75 4.14
CA GLY A 293 -9.45 11.94 5.58
C GLY A 293 -8.21 12.56 6.20
N ARG A 294 -8.30 12.86 7.50
CA ARG A 294 -7.22 13.40 8.30
C ARG A 294 -6.85 12.45 9.43
N CYS A 295 -5.56 12.18 9.58
CA CYS A 295 -5.06 11.30 10.61
C CYS A 295 -5.27 11.94 11.99
N ARG A 296 -5.95 11.22 12.88
CA ARG A 296 -6.10 11.58 14.29
C ARG A 296 -4.93 11.06 15.10
N VAL A 297 -4.71 9.75 15.02
CA VAL A 297 -3.57 9.05 15.62
C VAL A 297 -3.09 8.00 14.62
N PRO A 298 -1.80 7.98 14.25
CA PRO A 298 -1.30 7.03 13.26
C PRO A 298 -1.20 5.61 13.81
N ALA A 299 -1.00 4.65 12.92
CA ALA A 299 -0.74 3.27 13.34
C ALA A 299 0.69 3.13 13.88
N LEU A 300 0.87 2.36 14.95
CA LEU A 300 2.20 1.93 15.41
C LEU A 300 2.83 0.99 14.38
N ILE A 301 4.03 1.35 13.93
CA ILE A 301 4.84 0.59 12.96
C ILE A 301 4.99 -0.86 13.44
N ALA A 302 4.54 -1.81 12.61
CA ALA A 302 4.63 -3.25 12.86
C ALA A 302 4.21 -3.71 14.28
N TYR A 303 3.30 -2.99 14.97
CA TYR A 303 2.97 -3.33 16.37
C TYR A 303 2.26 -4.68 16.50
N ARG A 304 2.68 -5.48 17.49
CA ARG A 304 2.04 -6.74 17.85
C ARG A 304 1.82 -6.82 19.36
N ARG A 305 0.65 -7.28 19.76
CA ARG A 305 0.33 -7.62 21.15
C ARG A 305 0.50 -9.12 21.30
N ILE A 306 1.42 -9.54 22.17
CA ILE A 306 1.76 -10.94 22.43
C ILE A 306 1.21 -11.30 23.81
N GLY A 307 0.00 -11.85 23.84
CA GLY A 307 -0.72 -12.11 25.08
C GLY A 307 -1.00 -10.83 25.88
N LYS A 308 -1.13 -10.97 27.20
CA LYS A 308 -1.55 -9.86 28.06
C LYS A 308 -0.41 -8.92 28.47
N LEU A 309 0.81 -9.44 28.61
CA LEU A 309 1.91 -8.74 29.27
C LEU A 309 3.02 -8.29 28.33
N LEU A 310 2.94 -8.59 27.03
CA LEU A 310 4.01 -8.24 26.11
C LEU A 310 3.47 -7.62 24.83
N CYS A 311 4.14 -6.59 24.36
CA CYS A 311 3.92 -6.03 23.04
C CYS A 311 5.24 -5.63 22.40
N THR A 312 5.25 -5.63 21.07
CA THR A 312 6.39 -5.20 20.27
C THR A 312 5.98 -4.17 19.25
N ALA A 313 6.88 -3.25 18.89
CA ALA A 313 6.61 -2.23 17.88
C ALA A 313 7.90 -1.69 17.22
N GLY A 314 7.71 -0.96 16.12
CA GLY A 314 8.65 0.06 15.69
C GLY A 314 8.58 1.29 16.60
N GLN A 315 9.34 2.34 16.26
CA GLN A 315 9.54 3.48 17.15
C GLN A 315 8.21 4.19 17.44
N PRO A 316 7.75 4.24 18.70
CA PRO A 316 6.57 5.02 19.06
C PRO A 316 6.83 6.51 18.85
N ARG A 317 5.79 7.24 18.43
CA ARG A 317 5.76 8.70 18.34
C ARG A 317 5.08 9.25 19.58
N THR A 318 5.31 10.52 19.91
CA THR A 318 4.75 11.19 21.08
C THR A 318 3.24 10.94 21.27
N GLU A 319 2.49 10.94 20.16
CA GLU A 319 1.04 10.72 20.12
C GLU A 319 0.62 9.35 20.69
N HIS A 320 1.48 8.34 20.61
CA HIS A 320 1.19 6.98 21.08
C HIS A 320 1.36 6.80 22.59
N PHE A 321 2.08 7.70 23.27
CA PHE A 321 2.63 7.39 24.60
C PHE A 321 1.51 7.28 25.66
N ALA A 322 0.58 8.24 25.67
CA ALA A 322 -0.57 8.22 26.56
C ALA A 322 -1.46 6.99 26.30
N MET A 323 -1.70 6.66 25.03
CA MET A 323 -2.51 5.50 24.65
C MET A 323 -1.88 4.17 25.08
N LEU A 324 -0.57 4.02 24.93
CA LEU A 324 0.15 2.83 25.35
C LEU A 324 0.14 2.67 26.87
N ARG A 325 0.34 3.76 27.62
CA ARG A 325 0.15 3.78 29.08
C ARG A 325 -1.27 3.34 29.46
N ASP A 326 -2.29 3.90 28.82
CA ASP A 326 -3.69 3.58 29.11
C ASP A 326 -4.07 2.15 28.70
N ALA A 327 -3.38 1.59 27.71
CA ALA A 327 -3.44 0.18 27.34
C ALA A 327 -2.67 -0.76 28.31
N GLY A 328 -2.14 -0.19 29.40
CA GLY A 328 -1.54 -0.90 30.52
C GLY A 328 -0.02 -1.07 30.45
N VAL A 329 0.68 -0.45 29.48
CA VAL A 329 2.15 -0.52 29.41
C VAL A 329 2.76 0.14 30.64
N GLN A 330 3.61 -0.60 31.36
CA GLN A 330 4.25 -0.16 32.61
C GLN A 330 5.77 0.02 32.46
N ALA A 331 6.39 -0.67 31.50
CA ALA A 331 7.79 -0.48 31.15
C ALA A 331 8.01 -0.54 29.63
N VAL A 332 9.03 0.19 29.18
CA VAL A 332 9.45 0.25 27.78
C VAL A 332 10.93 -0.11 27.68
N ILE A 333 11.24 -1.00 26.73
CA ILE A 333 12.60 -1.39 26.38
C ILE A 333 12.86 -0.94 24.94
N ASN A 334 13.79 0.00 24.76
CA ASN A 334 14.22 0.48 23.44
C ASN A 334 15.52 -0.19 23.02
N LEU A 335 15.48 -0.95 21.91
CA LEU A 335 16.64 -1.61 21.31
C LEU A 335 17.27 -0.81 20.15
N ALA A 336 16.68 0.32 19.76
CA ALA A 336 17.21 1.18 18.71
C ALA A 336 18.49 1.89 19.15
N VAL A 337 19.41 2.06 18.21
CA VAL A 337 20.61 2.89 18.40
C VAL A 337 20.28 4.36 18.12
N PRO A 338 20.98 5.33 18.74
CA PRO A 338 20.75 6.77 18.49
C PRO A 338 20.87 7.21 17.03
N SER A 339 21.62 6.47 16.21
CA SER A 339 21.76 6.70 14.76
C SER A 339 20.60 6.14 13.93
N SER A 340 19.59 5.54 14.55
CA SER A 340 18.42 5.03 13.82
C SER A 340 17.60 6.19 13.22
N PRO A 341 17.03 6.04 12.02
CA PRO A 341 16.45 7.15 11.27
C PRO A 341 15.28 7.85 11.97
N ASN A 342 14.53 7.13 12.79
CA ASN A 342 13.37 7.63 13.53
C ASN A 342 13.64 7.77 15.04
N TYR A 343 14.89 7.69 15.50
CA TYR A 343 15.22 7.74 16.92
C TYR A 343 14.71 9.02 17.59
N LEU A 344 14.14 8.89 18.79
CA LEU A 344 13.58 10.01 19.55
C LEU A 344 14.45 10.31 20.78
N PRO A 345 15.28 11.38 20.77
CA PRO A 345 16.27 11.63 21.83
C PRO A 345 15.69 11.88 23.22
N ASP A 346 14.48 12.44 23.29
CA ASP A 346 13.80 12.80 24.53
C ASP A 346 12.78 11.73 24.99
N GLU A 347 12.77 10.56 24.35
CA GLU A 347 11.83 9.46 24.61
C GLU A 347 11.83 9.03 26.08
N ALA A 348 13.01 8.84 26.68
CA ALA A 348 13.12 8.40 28.07
C ALA A 348 12.46 9.37 29.05
N MET A 349 12.58 10.68 28.79
CA MET A 349 11.97 11.72 29.62
C MET A 349 10.44 11.69 29.49
N ARG A 350 9.94 11.54 28.26
CA ARG A 350 8.50 11.48 27.96
C ARG A 350 7.80 10.28 28.61
N TRP A 351 8.41 9.09 28.56
CA TRP A 351 7.84 7.90 29.23
C TRP A 351 7.80 8.05 30.74
N ARG A 352 8.91 8.52 31.34
CA ARG A 352 8.98 8.73 32.79
C ARG A 352 7.98 9.78 33.28
N ALA A 353 7.73 10.83 32.49
CA ALA A 353 6.70 11.83 32.79
C ALA A 353 5.28 11.22 32.87
N LEU A 354 5.04 10.08 32.21
CA LEU A 354 3.79 9.33 32.25
C LEU A 354 3.78 8.21 33.32
N GLY A 355 4.83 8.11 34.14
CA GLY A 355 4.98 7.07 35.15
C GLY A 355 5.31 5.68 34.58
N VAL A 356 5.79 5.62 33.34
CA VAL A 356 6.21 4.39 32.68
C VAL A 356 7.74 4.28 32.76
N ASP A 357 8.24 3.12 33.22
CA ASP A 357 9.67 2.88 33.30
C ASP A 357 10.31 2.72 31.91
N TYR A 358 11.57 3.13 31.78
CA TYR A 358 12.24 3.16 30.48
C TYR A 358 13.68 2.64 30.56
N HIS A 359 13.99 1.67 29.69
CA HIS A 359 15.27 1.00 29.57
C HIS A 359 15.80 1.13 28.14
N ALA A 360 16.94 1.80 27.96
CA ALA A 360 17.65 1.86 26.68
C ALA A 360 18.71 0.75 26.63
N LEU A 361 18.50 -0.23 25.74
CA LEU A 361 19.40 -1.36 25.52
C LEU A 361 19.80 -1.40 24.03
N PRO A 362 20.60 -0.43 23.54
CA PRO A 362 20.86 -0.27 22.11
C PRO A 362 21.57 -1.50 21.53
N VAL A 363 21.03 -2.05 20.44
CA VAL A 363 21.61 -3.21 19.74
C VAL A 363 22.06 -2.79 18.33
N PRO A 364 23.36 -2.85 18.01
CA PRO A 364 23.85 -2.60 16.65
C PRO A 364 23.17 -3.51 15.62
N TRP A 365 22.80 -2.97 14.46
CA TRP A 365 22.10 -3.76 13.42
C TRP A 365 22.97 -4.89 12.86
N ASP A 366 24.23 -4.57 12.56
CA ASP A 366 25.15 -5.45 11.85
C ASP A 366 25.97 -6.36 12.77
N ALA A 367 25.92 -6.12 14.09
CA ALA A 367 26.69 -6.85 15.08
C ALA A 367 25.87 -7.13 16.37
N PRO A 368 24.73 -7.84 16.27
CA PRO A 368 24.03 -8.32 17.46
C PRO A 368 24.88 -9.41 18.16
N GLN A 369 24.78 -9.52 19.49
CA GLN A 369 25.66 -10.38 20.31
C GLN A 369 24.87 -11.00 21.47
N ALA A 370 25.32 -12.15 21.97
CA ALA A 370 24.74 -12.84 23.12
C ALA A 370 24.60 -11.94 24.36
N ALA A 371 25.62 -11.12 24.66
CA ALA A 371 25.59 -10.19 25.80
C ALA A 371 24.43 -9.19 25.74
N HIS A 372 24.02 -8.76 24.54
CA HIS A 372 22.84 -7.90 24.38
C HIS A 372 21.55 -8.64 24.79
N LEU A 373 21.44 -9.92 24.44
CA LEU A 373 20.30 -10.75 24.80
C LEU A 373 20.27 -11.05 26.30
N GLU A 374 21.41 -11.35 26.90
CA GLU A 374 21.53 -11.58 28.36
C GLU A 374 21.04 -10.36 29.15
N GLU A 375 21.47 -9.17 28.75
CA GLU A 375 21.03 -7.92 29.37
C GLU A 375 19.53 -7.68 29.16
N PHE A 376 19.01 -7.94 27.97
CA PHE A 376 17.59 -7.86 27.67
C PHE A 376 16.75 -8.81 28.54
N ILE A 377 17.16 -10.08 28.66
CA ILE A 377 16.49 -11.08 29.51
C ILE A 377 16.49 -10.62 30.96
N ARG A 378 17.63 -10.12 31.46
CA ARG A 378 17.75 -9.60 32.83
C ARG A 378 16.72 -8.50 33.13
N VAL A 379 16.54 -7.56 32.20
CA VAL A 379 15.53 -6.49 32.34
C VAL A 379 14.12 -7.05 32.23
N MET A 380 13.83 -7.91 31.25
CA MET A 380 12.51 -8.53 31.07
C MET A 380 12.05 -9.31 32.32
N GLU A 381 12.95 -10.04 32.96
CA GLU A 381 12.68 -10.80 34.19
C GLU A 381 12.24 -9.90 35.35
N ALA A 382 12.83 -8.70 35.48
CA ALA A 382 12.42 -7.73 36.50
C ALA A 382 10.98 -7.22 36.30
N TRP A 383 10.41 -7.41 35.11
CA TRP A 383 9.09 -6.94 34.69
C TRP A 383 8.13 -8.08 34.31
N ARG A 384 8.44 -9.34 34.66
CA ARG A 384 7.74 -10.54 34.18
C ARG A 384 6.21 -10.52 34.37
N GLU A 385 5.71 -9.91 35.44
CA GLU A 385 4.27 -9.86 35.77
C GLU A 385 3.57 -8.58 35.29
N ARG A 386 4.28 -7.71 34.57
CA ARG A 386 3.80 -6.38 34.16
C ARG A 386 3.84 -6.26 32.65
N CYS A 387 3.04 -5.36 32.10
CA CYS A 387 3.00 -5.18 30.66
C CYS A 387 4.24 -4.40 30.17
N VAL A 388 5.02 -5.02 29.28
CA VAL A 388 6.23 -4.43 28.69
C VAL A 388 6.03 -4.19 27.20
N LEU A 389 6.43 -3.00 26.74
CA LEU A 389 6.61 -2.71 25.33
C LEU A 389 8.09 -2.83 24.98
N VAL A 390 8.43 -3.71 24.04
CA VAL A 390 9.78 -3.81 23.47
C VAL A 390 9.75 -3.23 22.07
N HIS A 391 10.53 -2.19 21.81
CA HIS A 391 10.56 -1.57 20.47
C HIS A 391 11.96 -1.32 19.96
N CYS A 392 12.05 -1.09 18.66
CA CYS A 392 13.22 -0.52 17.99
C CYS A 392 12.74 0.35 16.82
N ALA A 393 13.58 0.68 15.84
CA ALA A 393 13.17 1.49 14.69
C ALA A 393 11.95 0.93 13.93
N LEU A 394 12.01 -0.35 13.52
CA LEU A 394 11.01 -1.00 12.65
C LEU A 394 10.46 -2.33 13.21
N ASN A 395 10.56 -2.55 14.52
CA ASN A 395 10.26 -3.84 15.18
C ASN A 395 11.13 -5.05 14.75
N LYS A 396 12.12 -4.88 13.87
CA LYS A 396 12.98 -6.00 13.44
C LYS A 396 13.89 -6.56 14.57
N ARG A 397 14.55 -5.69 15.35
CA ARG A 397 15.38 -6.12 16.49
C ARG A 397 14.52 -6.67 17.64
N ALA A 398 13.47 -5.92 17.97
CA ALA A 398 12.56 -6.22 19.06
C ALA A 398 11.86 -7.57 18.86
N SER A 399 11.41 -7.88 17.64
CA SER A 399 10.81 -9.18 17.33
C SER A 399 11.77 -10.36 17.54
N VAL A 400 13.05 -10.25 17.15
CA VAL A 400 14.05 -11.32 17.39
C VAL A 400 14.32 -11.51 18.88
N PHE A 401 14.51 -10.42 19.63
CA PHE A 401 14.79 -10.49 21.07
C PHE A 401 13.60 -11.07 21.84
N VAL A 402 12.38 -10.67 21.48
CA VAL A 402 11.15 -11.23 22.07
C VAL A 402 10.93 -12.68 21.66
N TYR A 403 11.24 -13.07 20.42
CA TYR A 403 11.23 -14.46 20.00
C TYR A 403 12.15 -15.30 20.89
N LEU A 404 13.41 -14.90 21.05
CA LEU A 404 14.39 -15.62 21.87
C LEU A 404 13.97 -15.67 23.35
N TYR A 405 13.49 -14.56 23.93
CA TYR A 405 13.00 -14.59 25.32
C TYR A 405 11.83 -15.55 25.50
N ARG A 406 10.88 -15.58 24.55
CA ARG A 406 9.73 -16.49 24.63
C ARG A 406 10.13 -17.96 24.54
N VAL A 407 11.07 -18.30 23.67
CA VAL A 407 11.55 -19.67 23.51
C VAL A 407 12.43 -20.09 24.68
N LEU A 408 13.44 -19.28 25.01
CA LEU A 408 14.47 -19.63 25.99
C LEU A 408 14.01 -19.52 27.44
N VAL A 409 13.15 -18.54 27.76
CA VAL A 409 12.76 -18.22 29.13
C VAL A 409 11.32 -18.61 29.43
N LEU A 410 10.39 -18.34 28.51
CA LEU A 410 8.97 -18.67 28.71
C LEU A 410 8.61 -20.08 28.21
N ALA A 411 9.57 -20.82 27.63
CA ALA A 411 9.38 -22.16 27.08
C ALA A 411 8.21 -22.25 26.06
N VAL A 412 7.98 -21.18 25.30
CA VAL A 412 6.99 -21.17 24.21
C VAL A 412 7.53 -21.99 23.04
N PRO A 413 6.72 -22.91 22.44
CA PRO A 413 7.13 -23.65 21.25
C PRO A 413 7.60 -22.73 20.13
N ARG A 414 8.66 -23.12 19.43
CA ARG A 414 9.33 -22.30 18.41
C ARG A 414 8.39 -21.91 17.29
N GLU A 415 7.55 -22.84 16.86
CA GLU A 415 6.59 -22.67 15.77
C GLU A 415 5.59 -21.56 16.12
N ILE A 416 5.16 -21.50 17.39
CA ILE A 416 4.23 -20.48 17.88
C ILE A 416 4.94 -19.14 18.03
N ALA A 417 6.15 -19.12 18.60
CA ALA A 417 6.90 -17.88 18.77
C ALA A 417 7.33 -17.26 17.44
N ALA A 418 7.66 -18.10 16.46
CA ALA A 418 8.15 -17.68 15.15
C ALA A 418 7.08 -17.00 14.28
N GLN A 419 5.79 -17.32 14.48
CA GLN A 419 4.69 -16.66 13.77
C GLN A 419 4.73 -15.14 13.95
N ASP A 420 4.98 -14.66 15.17
CA ASP A 420 5.04 -13.22 15.45
C ASP A 420 6.27 -12.54 14.81
N LEU A 421 7.40 -13.26 14.73
CA LEU A 421 8.62 -12.77 14.10
C LEU A 421 8.48 -12.69 12.58
N TYR A 422 8.09 -13.80 11.94
CA TYR A 422 7.98 -13.89 10.48
C TYR A 422 6.83 -13.06 9.90
N ALA A 423 5.81 -12.77 10.71
CA ALA A 423 4.78 -11.83 10.30
C ALA A 423 5.26 -10.36 10.34
N ILE A 424 6.49 -10.08 10.76
CA ILE A 424 7.12 -8.76 10.66
C ILE A 424 8.18 -8.77 9.56
N TRP A 425 9.07 -9.77 9.55
CA TRP A 425 10.13 -9.91 8.56
C TRP A 425 10.82 -11.26 8.69
N THR A 426 11.55 -11.65 7.64
CA THR A 426 12.48 -12.77 7.69
C THR A 426 13.87 -12.28 8.11
N PRO A 427 14.46 -12.80 9.22
CA PRO A 427 15.79 -12.43 9.66
C PRO A 427 16.86 -12.59 8.57
N ASN A 428 17.72 -11.60 8.42
CA ASN A 428 18.90 -11.72 7.56
C ASN A 428 19.97 -12.62 8.21
N ALA A 429 21.06 -12.90 7.49
CA ALA A 429 22.11 -13.80 7.95
C ALA A 429 22.72 -13.46 9.33
N ALA A 430 22.85 -12.17 9.68
CA ALA A 430 23.42 -11.76 10.97
C ALA A 430 22.46 -12.09 12.13
N TRP A 431 21.17 -11.79 11.95
CA TRP A 431 20.15 -12.05 12.96
C TRP A 431 19.78 -13.52 13.06
N GLN A 432 19.77 -14.25 11.94
CA GLN A 432 19.59 -15.70 11.92
C GLN A 432 20.71 -16.42 12.67
N ARG A 433 21.97 -15.99 12.46
CA ARG A 433 23.11 -16.55 13.20
C ARG A 433 22.97 -16.40 14.71
N LEU A 434 22.57 -15.21 15.19
CA LEU A 434 22.31 -15.01 16.61
C LEU A 434 21.23 -15.97 17.11
N ILE A 435 20.13 -16.12 16.36
CA ILE A 435 19.04 -17.03 16.74
C ILE A 435 19.57 -18.47 16.89
N ASP A 436 20.28 -18.96 15.88
CA ASP A 436 20.77 -20.34 15.85
C ASP A 436 21.79 -20.60 16.97
N GLU A 437 22.72 -19.67 17.20
CA GLU A 437 23.72 -19.77 18.27
C GLU A 437 23.07 -19.85 19.66
N GLN A 438 22.03 -19.04 19.92
CA GLN A 438 21.36 -19.01 21.22
C GLN A 438 20.48 -20.24 21.47
N LEU A 439 19.79 -20.74 20.43
CA LEU A 439 19.01 -21.97 20.53
C LEU A 439 19.91 -23.21 20.75
N ALA A 440 21.04 -23.27 20.03
CA ALA A 440 22.03 -24.32 20.20
C ALA A 440 22.65 -24.31 21.60
N ALA A 441 22.99 -23.13 22.12
CA ALA A 441 23.54 -22.98 23.48
C ALA A 441 22.57 -23.48 24.57
N ALA A 442 21.26 -23.32 24.34
CA ALA A 442 20.22 -23.80 25.26
C ALA A 442 19.87 -25.30 25.09
N SER A 443 20.54 -26.01 24.17
CA SER A 443 20.21 -27.40 23.78
C SER A 443 18.76 -27.59 23.30
N ILE A 444 18.18 -26.55 22.68
CA ILE A 444 16.82 -26.59 22.12
C ILE A 444 16.97 -26.85 20.61
N SER A 445 16.67 -28.08 20.18
CA SER A 445 16.78 -28.52 18.77
C SER A 445 15.68 -27.97 17.87
#